data_AF-A0A2X1B9Z1-F1
#
_entry.id   AF-A0A2X1B9Z1-F1
#
_cell.length_a   1.000
_cell.length_b   1.000
_cell.length_c   1.000
_cell.angle_alpha   90.00
_cell.angle_beta   90.00
_cell.angle_gamma   90.00
#
_symmetry.space_group_name_H-M   'P 1'
#
loop_
_entity.id
_entity.type
_entity.pdbx_description
1 polymer ?
#
loop_
_entity_poly.entity_id
_entity_poly.type
_entity_poly.pdbx_seq_one_letter_code
_entity_poly.pdbx_strand_id
1 'polypeptide(L)' 'MNINEFPIRSGMANIYYSATKSDGGRLLLTNQRLIFCAHALNINPKLYWELSLKEVNRAELGLNLLISQRKSSM' A
#
# COMPACT_ATOMS: atom_id res chain seq x y z
N MET A 1 -14.68 -0.41 -10.12
CA MET A 1 -15.07 -0.67 -8.72
C MET A 1 -16.05 -1.82 -8.73
N ASN A 2 -15.92 -2.76 -7.79
CA ASN A 2 -16.85 -3.87 -7.67
C ASN A 2 -18.24 -3.37 -7.27
N ILE A 3 -19.27 -4.19 -7.50
CA ILE A 3 -20.63 -3.87 -7.09
C ILE A 3 -20.67 -3.63 -5.58
N ASN A 4 -21.28 -2.52 -5.15
CA ASN A 4 -21.36 -2.08 -3.74
C ASN A 4 -20.01 -1.87 -3.04
N GLU A 5 -18.95 -1.57 -3.81
CA GLU A 5 -17.66 -1.21 -3.25
C GLU A 5 -17.57 0.30 -3.01
N PHE A 6 -17.19 0.70 -1.79
CA PHE A 6 -16.99 2.10 -1.42
C PHE A 6 -15.74 2.30 -0.56
N PRO A 7 -15.08 3.46 -0.66
CA PRO A 7 -13.88 3.75 0.12
C PRO A 7 -14.21 3.92 1.61
N ILE A 8 -13.40 3.33 2.47
CA ILE A 8 -13.46 3.50 3.93
C ILE A 8 -12.39 4.50 4.38
N ARG A 9 -11.14 4.30 3.95
CA ARG A 9 -10.00 5.14 4.35
C ARG A 9 -8.88 5.09 3.33
N SER A 10 -8.12 6.18 3.23
CA SER A 10 -6.85 6.18 2.49
C SER A 10 -5.72 6.79 3.31
N GLY A 11 -4.49 6.44 2.97
CA GLY A 11 -3.29 6.96 3.63
C GLY A 11 -2.01 6.65 2.85
N MET A 12 -0.90 7.25 3.28
CA MET A 12 0.42 6.91 2.76
C MET A 12 0.87 5.57 3.35
N ALA A 13 1.48 4.74 2.53
CA ALA A 13 2.00 3.44 2.94
C ALA A 13 3.25 3.09 2.12
N ASN A 14 4.04 2.16 2.65
CA ASN A 14 5.13 1.53 1.93
C ASN A 14 4.85 0.03 1.82
N ILE A 15 5.08 -0.54 0.64
CA ILE A 15 5.13 -1.99 0.46
C ILE A 15 6.59 -2.44 0.50
N TYR A 16 6.90 -3.45 1.33
CA TYR A 16 8.25 -3.99 1.48
C TYR A 16 8.37 -5.30 0.71
N TYR A 17 9.32 -5.38 -0.21
CA TYR A 17 9.67 -6.61 -0.91
C TYR A 17 10.85 -7.34 -0.24
N SER A 18 11.68 -6.59 0.48
CA SER A 18 12.76 -7.09 1.32
C SER A 18 13.11 -6.04 2.39
N ALA A 19 14.08 -6.34 3.26
CA ALA A 19 14.56 -5.39 4.28
C ALA A 19 15.13 -4.08 3.70
N THR A 20 15.56 -4.08 2.44
CA THR A 20 16.21 -2.92 1.80
C THR A 20 15.46 -2.38 0.58
N LYS A 21 14.41 -3.09 0.12
CA LYS A 21 13.62 -2.71 -1.05
C LYS A 21 12.17 -2.47 -0.65
N SER A 22 11.71 -1.24 -0.86
CA SER A 22 10.33 -0.83 -0.63
C SER A 22 9.88 0.20 -1.63
N ASP A 23 8.60 0.16 -2.01
CA ASP A 23 7.97 1.22 -2.79
C ASP A 23 7.03 2.04 -1.89
N GLY A 24 7.15 3.36 -1.95
CA GLY A 24 6.23 4.29 -1.31
C GLY A 24 5.02 4.56 -2.19
N GLY A 25 3.85 4.66 -1.58
CA GLY A 25 2.60 4.78 -2.30
C GLY A 25 1.43 5.24 -1.44
N ARG A 26 0.24 5.14 -2.03
CA ARG A 26 -1.04 5.34 -1.35
C ARG A 26 -1.73 3.99 -1.19
N LEU A 27 -2.19 3.72 0.03
CA LEU A 27 -3.05 2.60 0.36
C LEU A 27 -4.50 3.09 0.49
N LEU A 28 -5.42 2.39 -0.15
CA LEU A 28 -6.86 2.59 -0.06
C LEU A 28 -7.48 1.33 0.52
N LEU A 29 -8.23 1.50 1.61
CA LEU A 29 -9.11 0.48 2.17
C LEU A 29 -10.53 0.73 1.68
N THR A 30 -11.13 -0.28 1.06
CA THR A 30 -12.56 -0.33 0.77
C THR A 30 -13.25 -1.32 1.69
N ASN A 31 -14.58 -1.40 1.63
CA ASN A 31 -15.33 -2.46 2.32
C ASN A 31 -15.10 -3.87 1.75
N GLN A 32 -14.31 -4.03 0.67
CA GLN A 32 -14.09 -5.32 0.01
C GLN A 32 -12.62 -5.70 -0.17
N ARG A 33 -11.71 -4.72 -0.30
CA ARG A 33 -10.29 -4.97 -0.58
C ARG A 33 -9.37 -3.87 -0.07
N LEU A 34 -8.09 -4.20 -0.05
CA LEU A 34 -6.98 -3.26 0.05
C LEU A 34 -6.42 -3.03 -1.34
N ILE A 35 -6.14 -1.77 -1.68
CA ILE A 35 -5.53 -1.37 -2.94
C ILE A 35 -4.32 -0.50 -2.63
N PHE A 36 -3.15 -0.92 -3.10
CA PHE A 36 -1.92 -0.14 -3.01
C PHE A 36 -1.53 0.39 -4.40
N CYS A 37 -1.23 1.67 -4.48
CA CYS A 37 -0.76 2.34 -5.68
C CYS A 37 0.59 3.03 -5.39
N ALA A 38 1.66 2.58 -6.03
CA ALA A 38 2.99 3.19 -5.85
C ALA A 38 3.04 4.62 -6.42
N HIS A 39 3.83 5.52 -5.83
CA HIS A 39 4.04 6.87 -6.39
C HIS A 39 4.77 6.84 -7.74
N ALA A 40 5.53 5.77 -8.00
CA ALA A 40 6.27 5.56 -9.25
C ALA A 40 5.40 5.03 -10.41
N LEU A 41 4.07 5.19 -10.36
CA LEU A 41 3.15 4.78 -11.44
C LEU A 41 3.57 5.32 -12.83
N ASN A 42 4.19 6.50 -12.88
CA ASN A 42 4.72 7.10 -14.12
C ASN A 42 5.88 6.30 -14.73
N ILE A 43 6.58 5.47 -13.95
CA ILE A 43 7.71 4.65 -14.40
C ILE A 43 7.22 3.23 -14.74
N ASN A 44 6.23 2.71 -14.02
CA ASN A 44 5.62 1.43 -14.33
C ASN A 44 4.12 1.42 -13.96
N PRO A 45 3.21 1.42 -14.95
CA PRO A 45 1.76 1.44 -14.69
C PRO A 45 1.25 0.13 -14.05
N LYS A 46 2.09 -0.92 -13.95
CA LYS A 46 1.77 -2.18 -13.28
C LYS A 46 2.09 -2.19 -11.78
N LEU A 47 2.53 -1.07 -11.20
CA LEU A 47 2.78 -0.95 -9.75
C LEU A 47 1.49 -0.61 -8.97
N TYR A 48 0.43 -1.36 -9.27
CA TYR A 48 -0.77 -1.41 -8.44
C TYR A 48 -0.93 -2.83 -7.90
N TRP A 49 -1.30 -2.94 -6.63
CA TRP A 49 -1.54 -4.21 -5.97
C TRP A 49 -2.90 -4.19 -5.32
N GLU A 50 -3.62 -5.30 -5.40
CA GLU A 50 -4.93 -5.45 -4.79
C GLU A 50 -5.03 -6.77 -4.04
N LEU A 51 -5.72 -6.74 -2.90
CA LEU A 51 -5.97 -7.91 -2.06
C LEU A 51 -7.39 -7.89 -1.55
N SER A 52 -8.14 -8.95 -1.82
CA SER A 52 -9.47 -9.12 -1.26
C SER A 52 -9.40 -9.25 0.25
N LEU A 53 -10.26 -8.55 0.98
CA LEU A 53 -10.34 -8.72 2.45
C LEU A 53 -10.75 -10.14 2.83
N LYS A 54 -11.38 -10.90 1.93
CA LYS A 54 -11.72 -12.31 2.16
C LYS A 54 -10.50 -13.24 2.16
N GLU A 55 -9.41 -12.81 1.55
CA GLU A 55 -8.16 -13.57 1.46
C GLU A 55 -7.21 -13.25 2.63
N VAL A 56 -7.53 -12.21 3.41
CA VAL A 56 -6.77 -11.82 4.60
C VAL A 56 -7.11 -12.76 5.76
N ASN A 57 -6.16 -13.60 6.14
CA ASN A 57 -6.29 -14.50 7.29
C ASN A 57 -5.61 -13.97 8.57
N ARG A 58 -4.68 -13.00 8.43
CA ARG A 58 -3.88 -12.44 9.53
C ARG A 58 -3.57 -10.98 9.25
N ALA A 59 -3.71 -10.15 10.27
CA ALA A 59 -3.27 -8.76 10.28
C ALA A 59 -2.50 -8.49 11.57
N GLU A 60 -1.33 -7.90 11.47
CA GLU A 60 -0.43 -7.67 12.59
C GLU A 60 -0.01 -6.21 12.66
N LEU A 61 0.13 -5.72 13.89
CA LEU A 61 0.75 -4.43 14.15
C LEU A 61 2.27 -4.61 14.12
N GLY A 62 2.86 -4.33 12.96
CA GLY A 62 4.31 -4.27 12.82
C GLY A 62 4.90 -3.04 13.51
N LEU A 63 6.03 -3.22 14.18
CA LEU A 63 6.78 -2.13 14.82
C LEU A 63 7.60 -1.37 13.76
N ASN A 64 7.06 -0.26 13.25
CA ASN A 64 7.69 0.58 12.22
C ASN A 64 8.81 1.49 12.79
N LEU A 65 9.77 0.95 13.54
CA LEU A 65 10.80 1.76 14.23
C LEU A 65 11.94 2.27 13.33
N LEU A 66 12.12 1.73 12.12
CA LEU A 66 13.29 2.02 11.28
C LEU A 66 12.95 2.58 9.90
N ILE A 67 11.68 2.88 9.63
CA ILE A 67 11.24 3.45 8.35
C ILE A 67 11.35 4.97 8.47
N SER A 68 12.59 5.47 8.54
CA SER A 68 12.82 6.90 8.34
C SER A 68 12.73 7.15 6.84
N GLN A 69 11.81 8.02 6.41
CA GLN A 69 11.93 8.65 5.10
C GLN A 69 13.25 9.42 5.09
N ARG A 70 14.27 8.91 4.40
CA ARG A 70 15.40 9.75 3.98
C ARG A 70 14.84 10.77 2.99
N LYS A 71 14.49 11.96 3.49
CA LYS A 71 14.35 13.14 2.63
C LYS A 71 15.74 13.44 2.06
N SER A 72 16.02 12.97 0.86
CA SER A 72 17.08 13.55 0.04
C SER A 72 16.50 14.80 -0.59
N SER A 73 16.82 15.98 -0.05
CA SER A 73 16.68 17.22 -0.80
C SER A 73 17.79 17.25 -1.84
N MET A 74 17.43 17.37 -3.10
CA MET A 74 18.31 17.80 -4.16
C MET A 74 17.71 19.05 -4.79
#